data_AF-A0A4P7WWT2-F1
#
_entry.id   AF-A0A4P7WWT2-F1
#
_cell.length_a   1.000
_cell.length_b   1.000
_cell.length_c   1.000
_cell.angle_alpha   90.00
_cell.angle_beta   90.00
_cell.angle_gamma   90.00
#
_symmetry.space_group_name_H-M   'P 1'
#
loop_
_entity.id
_entity.type
_entity.pdbx_description
1 polymer ?
#
loop_
_entity_poly.entity_id
_entity_poly.type
_entity_poly.pdbx_seq_one_letter_code
_entity_poly.pdbx_strand_id
1 'polypeptide(L)'
;MTIELTKEEYKTLLTLTFCGEWMINSHKTEVDRISKKTETLEQKLFAFAKDAGLKKWIEYDLEMEQYFPTADMENELHTFIDQYNSREEE
;
A
#
# COMPACT_ATOMS: atom_id res chain seq x y z
N MET A 1 -11.59 12.40 13.76
CA MET A 1 -10.97 11.35 14.60
C MET A 1 -9.48 11.36 14.32
N THR A 2 -8.67 11.24 15.36
CA THR A 2 -7.20 11.27 15.28
C THR A 2 -6.68 10.01 15.95
N ILE A 3 -5.68 9.37 15.34
CA ILE A 3 -4.96 8.22 15.88
C ILE A 3 -3.49 8.59 15.84
N GLU A 4 -2.81 8.45 16.97
CA GLU A 4 -1.36 8.62 17.05
C GLU A 4 -0.70 7.27 16.80
N LEU A 5 0.27 7.23 15.89
CA LEU A 5 1.01 6.04 15.53
C LEU A 5 2.50 6.32 15.65
N THR A 6 3.23 5.37 16.23
CA THR A 6 4.67 5.32 16.11
C THR A 6 5.06 5.00 14.67
N LYS A 7 6.34 5.24 14.33
CA LYS A 7 6.87 4.89 13.00
C LYS A 7 6.67 3.41 12.65
N GLU A 8 6.81 2.52 13.62
CA GLU A 8 6.67 1.07 13.43
C GLU A 8 5.21 0.65 13.21
N GLU A 9 4.28 1.22 13.99
CA GLU A 9 2.84 0.99 13.80
C GLU A 9 2.36 1.55 12.46
N TYR A 10 2.89 2.70 12.05
CA TYR A 10 2.57 3.28 10.77
C TYR A 10 3.17 2.48 9.60
N LYS A 11 4.40 1.94 9.74
CA LYS A 11 4.95 0.97 8.78
C LYS A 11 4.04 -0.26 8.66
N THR A 12 3.56 -0.77 9.80
CA THR A 12 2.62 -1.90 9.84
C THR A 12 1.30 -1.57 9.15
N LEU A 13 0.76 -0.37 9.36
CA LEU A 13 -0.45 0.09 8.68
C LEU A 13 -0.27 0.15 7.16
N LEU A 14 0.88 0.64 6.67
CA LEU A 14 1.19 0.66 5.24
C LEU A 14 1.32 -0.75 4.66
N THR A 15 1.94 -1.68 5.39
CA THR A 15 1.99 -3.10 5.00
C THR A 15 0.58 -3.67 4.82
N LEU A 16 -0.30 -3.49 5.81
CA LEU A 16 -1.68 -3.97 5.73
C LEU A 16 -2.46 -3.31 4.60
N THR A 17 -2.21 -2.02 4.36
CA THR A 17 -2.86 -1.24 3.30
C THR A 17 -2.46 -1.79 1.93
N PHE A 18 -1.17 -1.96 1.67
CA PHE A 18 -0.67 -2.48 0.39
C PHE A 18 -1.17 -3.90 0.09
N CYS A 19 -1.05 -4.81 1.05
CA CYS A 19 -1.55 -6.18 0.86
C CYS A 19 -3.08 -6.22 0.70
N GLY A 20 -3.80 -5.36 1.44
CA GLY A 20 -5.26 -5.25 1.35
C GLY A 20 -5.72 -4.66 0.03
N GLU A 21 -5.03 -3.64 -0.48
CA GLU A 21 -5.23 -3.10 -1.82
C GLU A 21 -5.06 -4.23 -2.83
N TRP A 22 -3.89 -4.89 -2.80
CA TRP A 22 -3.56 -5.94 -3.75
C TRP A 22 -4.63 -7.04 -3.77
N MET A 23 -5.06 -7.51 -2.60
CA MET A 23 -6.13 -8.52 -2.49
C MET A 23 -7.45 -8.03 -3.11
N ILE A 24 -7.84 -6.77 -2.87
CA ILE A 24 -9.12 -6.22 -3.31
C ILE A 24 -9.12 -5.91 -4.80
N ASN A 25 -8.00 -5.44 -5.37
CA ASN A 25 -7.98 -4.83 -6.70
C ASN A 25 -7.11 -5.53 -7.75
N SER A 26 -6.08 -6.30 -7.38
CA SER A 26 -5.15 -6.90 -8.36
C SER A 26 -5.80 -7.84 -9.38
N HIS A 27 -6.91 -8.50 -9.02
CA HIS A 27 -7.63 -9.44 -9.89
C HIS A 27 -8.72 -8.77 -10.75
N LYS A 28 -8.97 -7.47 -10.59
CA LYS A 28 -10.08 -6.77 -11.25
C LYS A 28 -9.64 -6.18 -12.58
N THR A 29 -10.51 -6.27 -13.57
CA THR A 29 -10.35 -5.61 -14.88
C THR A 29 -11.09 -4.27 -14.98
N GLU A 30 -11.98 -3.98 -14.03
CA GLU A 30 -12.79 -2.76 -13.98
C GLU A 30 -12.73 -2.12 -12.58
N VAL A 31 -12.70 -0.79 -12.56
CA VAL A 31 -12.65 -0.01 -11.31
C VAL A 31 -14.05 0.15 -10.74
N ASP A 32 -14.32 -0.50 -9.61
CA ASP A 32 -15.60 -0.39 -8.91
C ASP A 32 -15.58 0.66 -7.79
N ARG A 33 -16.70 0.77 -7.05
CA ARG A 33 -16.82 1.73 -5.94
C ARG A 33 -15.89 1.42 -4.77
N ILE A 34 -15.58 0.16 -4.48
CA ILE A 34 -14.68 -0.21 -3.40
C ILE A 34 -13.22 0.06 -3.81
N SER A 35 -12.84 -0.22 -5.06
CA SER A 35 -11.52 0.08 -5.63
C SER A 35 -11.17 1.55 -5.46
N LYS A 36 -12.07 2.46 -5.85
CA LYS A 36 -11.83 3.91 -5.67
C LYS A 36 -11.68 4.30 -4.21
N LYS A 37 -12.42 3.66 -3.30
CA LYS A 37 -12.37 3.98 -1.87
C LYS A 37 -11.05 3.52 -1.23
N THR A 38 -10.57 2.32 -1.59
CA THR A 38 -9.31 1.79 -1.07
C THR A 38 -8.14 2.59 -1.62
N GLU A 39 -8.12 2.87 -2.93
CA GLU A 39 -7.10 3.70 -3.58
C GLU A 39 -7.04 5.11 -2.97
N THR A 40 -8.20 5.76 -2.76
CA THR A 40 -8.24 7.10 -2.13
C THR A 40 -7.66 7.08 -0.71
N LEU A 41 -7.93 6.02 0.06
CA LEU A 41 -7.40 5.87 1.40
C LEU A 41 -5.90 5.59 1.38
N GLU A 42 -5.44 4.71 0.48
CA GLU A 42 -4.03 4.41 0.27
C GLU A 42 -3.24 5.66 -0.08
N GLN A 43 -3.66 6.42 -1.09
CA GLN A 43 -3.01 7.67 -1.49
C GLN A 43 -2.92 8.67 -0.33
N LYS A 44 -3.98 8.77 0.46
CA LYS A 44 -3.98 9.60 1.67
C LYS A 44 -2.96 9.11 2.69
N LEU A 45 -2.89 7.80 2.93
CA LEU A 45 -1.91 7.24 3.84
C LEU A 45 -0.50 7.49 3.31
N PHE A 46 -0.24 7.22 2.03
CA PHE A 46 1.07 7.37 1.42
C PHE A 46 1.60 8.80 1.46
N ALA A 47 0.73 9.80 1.38
CA ALA A 47 1.11 11.20 1.55
C ALA A 47 1.80 11.50 2.89
N PHE A 48 1.42 10.79 3.97
CA PHE A 48 2.04 10.95 5.30
C PHE A 48 3.34 10.16 5.47
N ALA A 49 3.70 9.29 4.53
CA ALA A 49 4.88 8.42 4.68
C ALA A 49 6.19 9.21 4.71
N LYS A 50 6.21 10.35 4.00
CA LYS A 50 7.31 11.30 4.02
C LYS A 50 7.57 11.84 5.43
N ASP A 51 6.51 12.18 6.14
CA ASP A 51 6.56 12.79 7.48
C ASP A 51 6.88 11.74 8.56
N ALA A 52 6.43 10.50 8.36
CA ALA A 52 6.77 9.35 9.22
C ALA A 52 8.22 8.84 9.03
N GLY A 53 9.00 9.44 8.12
CA GLY A 53 10.37 9.02 7.83
C GLY A 53 10.47 7.68 7.08
N LEU A 54 9.46 7.36 6.27
CA LEU A 54 9.36 6.20 5.39
C LEU A 54 9.50 6.57 3.90
N LYS A 55 10.23 7.65 3.59
CA LYS A 55 10.56 8.08 2.21
C LYS A 55 11.19 6.99 1.34
N LYS A 56 11.83 5.99 1.95
CA LYS A 56 12.43 4.86 1.23
C LYS A 56 11.38 3.91 0.67
N TRP A 57 10.17 3.91 1.23
CA TRP A 57 9.10 2.99 0.87
C TRP A 57 8.13 3.58 -0.14
N ILE A 58 7.93 4.90 -0.10
CA ILE A 58 6.92 5.58 -0.91
C ILE A 58 7.55 6.81 -1.55
N GLU A 59 7.33 6.94 -2.85
CA GLU A 59 7.73 8.07 -3.66
C GLU A 59 6.52 8.81 -4.22
N TYR A 60 6.70 10.10 -4.52
CA TYR A 60 5.69 10.90 -5.18
C TYR A 60 6.10 11.09 -6.63
N ASP A 61 5.26 10.65 -7.55
CA ASP A 61 5.45 10.84 -8.98
C ASP A 61 4.85 12.18 -9.40
N LEU A 62 5.67 13.04 -10.01
CA LEU A 62 5.27 14.38 -10.43
C LEU A 62 4.44 14.38 -11.72
N GLU A 63 4.56 13.35 -12.56
CA GLU A 63 3.83 13.26 -13.82
C GLU A 63 2.40 12.76 -13.61
N MET A 64 2.24 11.80 -12.69
CA MET A 64 0.95 11.23 -12.32
C MET A 64 0.28 11.94 -11.14
N GLU A 65 0.99 12.84 -10.47
CA GLU A 65 0.55 13.55 -9.26
C GLU A 65 0.08 12.62 -8.13
N GLN A 66 0.64 11.40 -8.07
CA GLN A 66 0.24 10.32 -7.17
C GLN A 66 1.44 9.74 -6.41
N TYR A 67 1.15 9.09 -5.29
CA TYR A 67 2.15 8.37 -4.52
C TYR A 67 2.21 6.91 -4.95
N PHE A 68 3.43 6.39 -5.10
CA PHE A 68 3.68 5.01 -5.49
C PHE A 68 4.58 4.31 -4.47
N PRO A 69 4.35 2.99 -4.27
CA PRO A 69 5.29 2.18 -3.54
C PRO A 69 6.59 2.06 -4.35
N THR A 70 7.71 2.18 -3.66
CA THR A 70 9.04 1.98 -4.25
C THR A 70 9.38 0.49 -4.31
N ALA A 71 10.41 0.14 -5.08
CA ALA A 71 10.96 -1.21 -5.12
C ALA A 71 11.35 -1.77 -3.73
N ASP A 72 11.78 -0.92 -2.77
CA ASP A 72 12.10 -1.38 -1.41
C ASP A 72 10.85 -1.91 -0.69
N MET A 73 9.71 -1.24 -0.84
CA MET A 73 8.44 -1.67 -0.27
C MET A 73 7.87 -2.86 -1.04
N GLU A 74 7.86 -2.79 -2.37
CA GLU A 74 7.35 -3.87 -3.22
C GLU A 74 8.09 -5.18 -2.96
N ASN A 75 9.42 -5.20 -3.00
CA ASN A 75 10.18 -6.43 -2.78
C ASN A 75 9.94 -7.04 -1.39
N GLU A 76 9.82 -6.19 -0.35
CA GLU A 76 9.53 -6.66 1.00
C GLU A 76 8.11 -7.24 1.10
N LEU A 77 7.13 -6.60 0.47
CA LEU A 77 5.71 -6.95 0.65
C LEU A 77 5.18 -7.98 -0.33
N HIS A 78 5.70 -8.04 -1.56
CA HIS A 78 5.37 -9.08 -2.54
C HIS A 78 5.70 -10.47 -2.02
N THR A 79 6.72 -10.61 -1.17
CA THR A 79 7.02 -11.88 -0.51
C THR A 79 5.81 -12.44 0.25
N PHE A 80 4.99 -11.59 0.90
CA PHE A 80 3.77 -12.04 1.58
C PHE A 80 2.67 -12.44 0.61
N ILE A 81 2.52 -11.70 -0.49
CA ILE A 81 1.54 -11.98 -1.54
C ILE A 81 1.87 -13.30 -2.24
N ASP A 82 3.14 -13.51 -2.58
CA ASP A 82 3.62 -14.72 -3.27
C ASP A 82 3.45 -15.95 -2.37
N GLN A 83 3.76 -15.82 -1.08
CA GLN A 83 3.52 -16.88 -0.09
C GLN A 83 2.02 -17.21 0.04
N TYR A 84 1.15 -16.21 0.00
CA TYR A 84 -0.30 -16.42 0.02
C TYR A 84 -0.77 -17.17 -1.22
N ASN A 85 -0.38 -16.70 -2.42
CA ASN A 85 -0.77 -17.32 -3.69
C ASN A 85 -0.27 -18.76 -3.82
N SER A 86 1.00 -19.02 -3.45
CA SER A 86 1.58 -20.38 -3.53
C SER A 86 0.86 -21.38 -2.64
N ARG A 87 0.23 -20.92 -1.55
CA ARG A 87 -0.50 -21.77 -0.61
C ARG A 87 -1.88 -22.18 -1.10
N GLU A 88 -2.46 -21.40 -2.02
CA GLU A 88 -3.75 -21.71 -2.64
C GLU A 88 -3.60 -22.69 -3.82
N GLU A 89 -2.36 -22.99 -4.25
CA GLU A 89 -2.05 -23.97 -5.30
C GLU A 89 -1.81 -25.40 -4.79
N GLU A 90 -1.75 -25.61 -3.46
CA GLU A 90 -1.63 -26.93 -2.78
C GLU A 90 -2.99 -27.53 -2.38
#